data_AF-A0A1V4V2M7-F1
#
_entry.id   AF-A0A1V4V2M7-F1
#
_cell.length_a   1.000
_cell.length_b   1.000
_cell.length_c   1.000
_cell.angle_alpha   90.00
_cell.angle_beta   90.00
_cell.angle_gamma   90.00
#
_symmetry.space_group_name_H-M   'P 1'
#
loop_
_entity.id
_entity.type
_entity.pdbx_description
1 polymer ?
#
loop_
_entity_poly.entity_id
_entity_poly.type
_entity_poly.pdbx_seq_one_letter_code
_entity_poly.pdbx_strand_id
1 'polypeptide(L)'
;MRMSTAGRLLSAAFVTAAFIGTGSGAGADLAGRPIWQYHASMMILAFLCLLSAAYLAVFRPRRYWLRWHRMMGLSGAGLALLGAVVAGYMVSASSGKHMAYPHSWIGLLVAAMLVLTPSLGLAQFHFRHWASRIRPIHRWSGRLTIVLMALNMLAGLRLIGLL
;
A
#
# COMPACT_ATOMS: atom_id res chain seq x y z
N MET A 1 22.62 -2.34 -33.23
CA MET A 1 22.65 -3.30 -32.11
C MET A 1 21.30 -3.29 -31.39
N ARG A 2 20.58 -4.42 -31.36
CA ARG A 2 19.37 -4.59 -30.54
C ARG A 2 19.76 -5.29 -29.23
N MET A 3 19.47 -4.68 -28.08
CA MET A 3 19.67 -5.36 -26.78
C MET A 3 18.48 -6.29 -26.49
N SER A 4 18.80 -7.50 -26.04
CA SER A 4 17.84 -8.58 -25.77
C SER A 4 16.96 -8.30 -24.54
N THR A 5 15.70 -8.74 -24.60
CA THR A 5 14.70 -8.67 -23.53
C THR A 5 14.92 -9.68 -22.39
N ALA A 6 15.90 -10.58 -22.50
CA ALA A 6 16.12 -11.68 -21.56
C ALA A 6 16.45 -11.25 -20.11
N GLY A 7 17.03 -10.07 -19.91
CA GLY A 7 17.51 -9.62 -18.59
C GLY A 7 16.45 -9.21 -17.56
N ARG A 8 15.15 -9.19 -17.90
CA ARG A 8 14.09 -8.68 -17.00
C ARG A 8 13.24 -9.74 -16.29
N LEU A 9 13.39 -11.02 -16.64
CA LEU A 9 12.56 -12.09 -16.07
C LEU A 9 13.15 -12.73 -14.80
N LEU A 10 14.47 -12.63 -14.59
CA LEU A 10 15.15 -13.26 -13.45
C LEU A 10 14.95 -12.52 -12.11
N SER A 11 14.69 -11.20 -12.13
CA SER A 11 14.45 -10.42 -10.91
C SER A 11 13.04 -10.62 -10.31
N ALA A 12 12.08 -11.07 -11.12
CA ALA A 12 10.70 -11.30 -10.66
C ALA A 12 10.56 -12.63 -9.89
N ALA A 13 11.31 -13.67 -10.28
CA ALA A 13 11.24 -14.98 -9.63
C ALA A 13 11.78 -14.98 -8.18
N PHE A 14 12.81 -14.19 -7.91
CA PHE A 14 13.46 -14.15 -6.59
C PHE A 14 12.58 -13.52 -5.49
N VAL A 15 11.71 -12.58 -5.84
CA VAL A 15 10.76 -11.97 -4.89
C VAL A 15 9.63 -12.94 -4.52
N THR A 16 9.24 -13.81 -5.43
CA THR A 16 8.17 -14.81 -5.20
C THR A 16 8.62 -15.96 -4.29
N ALA A 17 9.89 -16.38 -4.39
CA ALA A 17 10.42 -17.50 -3.61
C ALA A 17 10.53 -17.21 -2.10
N ALA A 18 10.82 -15.95 -1.72
CA ALA A 18 10.96 -15.54 -0.32
C ALA A 18 9.65 -15.54 0.50
N PHE A 19 8.49 -15.76 -0.14
CA PHE A 19 7.18 -15.81 0.51
C PHE A 19 6.72 -17.22 0.91
N ILE A 20 7.46 -18.27 0.56
CA ILE A 20 7.06 -19.68 0.75
C ILE A 20 8.09 -20.41 1.61
N GLY A 21 8.11 -20.13 2.92
CA GLY A 21 8.98 -20.89 3.84
C GLY A 21 8.99 -20.41 5.29
N THR A 22 8.53 -21.29 6.19
CA THR A 22 8.96 -21.43 7.61
C THR A 22 8.97 -20.19 8.51
N GLY A 23 7.94 -20.05 9.36
CA GLY A 23 7.87 -19.07 10.45
C GLY A 23 6.77 -19.41 11.45
N SER A 24 7.15 -20.04 12.56
CA SER A 24 6.27 -20.66 13.57
C SER A 24 5.36 -19.66 14.32
N GLY A 25 4.10 -20.05 14.56
CA GLY A 25 3.43 -19.73 15.82
C GLY A 25 2.73 -18.37 16.01
N ALA A 26 1.96 -17.86 15.04
CA ALA A 26 0.98 -16.80 15.30
C ALA A 26 -0.21 -16.79 14.30
N GLY A 27 -1.40 -17.21 14.75
CA GLY A 27 -2.70 -17.03 14.06
C GLY A 27 -2.86 -17.76 12.71
N ALA A 28 -3.53 -18.91 12.70
CA ALA A 28 -3.74 -19.71 11.49
C ALA A 28 -5.20 -20.19 11.32
N ASP A 29 -5.78 -19.84 10.16
CA ASP A 29 -7.15 -20.14 9.71
C ASP A 29 -7.27 -19.60 8.25
N LEU A 30 -8.31 -19.86 7.45
CA LEU A 30 -9.42 -20.80 7.55
C LEU A 30 -8.99 -22.27 7.37
N ALA A 31 -7.77 -22.52 6.89
CA ALA A 31 -7.26 -23.86 6.52
C ALA A 31 -5.80 -24.07 6.95
N GLY A 32 -5.44 -23.65 8.18
CA GLY A 32 -4.08 -23.77 8.71
C GLY A 32 -3.03 -22.89 8.03
N ARG A 33 -3.46 -21.83 7.32
CA ARG A 33 -2.56 -20.87 6.66
C ARG A 33 -2.45 -19.59 7.49
N PRO A 34 -1.27 -18.96 7.55
CA PRO A 34 -1.09 -17.69 8.27
C PRO A 34 -1.77 -16.52 7.53
N ILE A 35 -2.92 -16.04 8.01
CA ILE A 35 -3.66 -14.93 7.39
C ILE A 35 -2.80 -13.66 7.28
N TRP A 36 -1.89 -13.45 8.23
CA TRP A 36 -0.99 -12.30 8.24
C TRP A 36 -0.16 -12.16 6.95
N GLN A 37 0.16 -13.25 6.26
CA GLN A 37 0.89 -13.22 4.98
C GLN A 37 0.05 -12.59 3.85
N TYR A 38 -1.26 -12.85 3.83
CA TYR A 38 -2.18 -12.24 2.86
C TYR A 38 -2.33 -10.74 3.13
N HIS A 39 -2.46 -10.33 4.40
CA HIS A 39 -2.44 -8.91 4.77
C HIS A 39 -1.10 -8.24 4.37
N ALA A 40 0.04 -8.82 4.73
CA ALA A 40 1.36 -8.26 4.45
C ALA A 40 1.64 -8.15 2.94
N SER A 41 1.35 -9.19 2.16
CA SER A 41 1.54 -9.17 0.70
C SER A 41 0.64 -8.14 0.00
N MET A 42 -0.62 -7.99 0.43
CA MET A 42 -1.51 -6.92 -0.05
C MET A 42 -0.94 -5.53 0.27
N MET A 43 -0.43 -5.32 1.49
CA MET A 43 0.16 -4.05 1.91
C MET A 43 1.44 -3.71 1.13
N ILE A 44 2.31 -4.69 0.88
CA ILE A 44 3.52 -4.51 0.06
C ILE A 44 3.15 -4.16 -1.38
N LEU A 45 2.23 -4.90 -2.01
CA LEU A 45 1.81 -4.62 -3.38
C LEU A 45 1.14 -3.25 -3.50
N ALA A 46 0.28 -2.90 -2.53
CA ALA A 46 -0.32 -1.58 -2.45
C ALA A 46 0.72 -0.46 -2.31
N PHE A 47 1.69 -0.62 -1.42
CA PHE A 47 2.78 0.34 -1.23
C PHE A 47 3.61 0.52 -2.51
N LEU A 48 3.94 -0.56 -3.21
CA LEU A 48 4.65 -0.51 -4.50
C LEU A 48 3.84 0.21 -5.59
N CYS A 49 2.51 0.00 -5.66
CA CYS A 49 1.63 0.76 -6.55
C CYS A 49 1.62 2.27 -6.20
N LEU A 50 1.49 2.63 -4.93
CA LEU A 50 1.47 4.04 -4.48
C LEU A 50 2.82 4.73 -4.71
N LEU A 51 3.93 4.04 -4.43
CA LEU A 51 5.29 4.51 -4.69
C LEU A 51 5.52 4.71 -6.20
N SER A 52 5.04 3.79 -7.04
CA SER A 52 5.06 3.93 -8.50
C SER A 52 4.24 5.12 -8.98
N ALA A 53 3.07 5.36 -8.38
CA ALA A 53 2.26 6.54 -8.67
C ALA A 53 2.99 7.84 -8.30
N ALA A 54 3.65 7.90 -7.15
CA ALA A 54 4.45 9.06 -6.74
C ALA A 54 5.66 9.29 -7.66
N TYR A 55 6.38 8.23 -8.02
CA TYR A 55 7.48 8.26 -9.00
C TYR A 55 7.02 8.87 -10.34
N LEU A 56 5.89 8.40 -10.88
CA LEU A 56 5.30 8.94 -12.11
C LEU A 56 4.92 10.42 -12.02
N ALA A 57 4.50 10.91 -10.84
CA ALA A 57 4.18 12.33 -10.63
C ALA A 57 5.41 13.25 -10.56
N VAL A 58 6.55 12.71 -10.12
CA VAL A 58 7.85 13.41 -10.10
C VAL A 58 8.45 13.46 -11.50
N PHE A 59 8.68 12.31 -12.13
CA PHE A 59 9.42 12.23 -13.41
C PHE A 59 8.56 12.51 -14.66
N ARG A 60 7.23 12.39 -14.56
CA ARG A 60 6.23 12.68 -15.62
C ARG A 60 6.60 12.17 -17.03
N PRO A 61 7.09 10.92 -17.21
CA PRO A 61 7.98 10.57 -18.32
C PRO A 61 7.36 10.54 -19.73
N ARG A 62 6.03 10.61 -19.92
CA ARG A 62 5.34 10.57 -21.23
C ARG A 62 3.96 11.23 -21.19
N ARG A 63 3.34 11.49 -22.35
CA ARG A 63 1.96 12.01 -22.55
C ARG A 63 0.89 11.35 -21.65
N TYR A 64 1.05 10.07 -21.29
CA TYR A 64 0.11 9.29 -20.48
C TYR A 64 0.44 9.23 -18.98
N TRP A 65 1.42 10.01 -18.48
CA TRP A 65 1.86 9.94 -17.07
C TRP A 65 0.71 10.08 -16.07
N LEU A 66 -0.26 10.97 -16.33
CA LEU A 66 -1.39 11.22 -15.45
C LEU A 66 -2.39 10.05 -15.41
N ARG A 67 -2.59 9.35 -16.54
CA ARG A 67 -3.42 8.12 -16.59
C ARG A 67 -2.78 7.04 -15.72
N TRP A 68 -1.49 6.79 -15.89
CA TRP A 68 -0.77 5.78 -15.11
C TRP A 68 -0.68 6.15 -13.61
N HIS A 69 -0.42 7.41 -13.28
CA HIS A 69 -0.46 7.91 -11.90
C HIS A 69 -1.83 7.65 -11.25
N ARG A 70 -2.93 7.97 -11.94
CA ARG A 70 -4.29 7.71 -11.43
C ARG A 70 -4.58 6.21 -11.29
N MET A 71 -4.21 5.39 -12.27
CA MET A 71 -4.43 3.94 -12.22
C MET A 71 -3.66 3.30 -11.05
N MET A 72 -2.37 3.58 -10.93
CA MET A 72 -1.52 3.05 -9.86
C MET A 72 -1.92 3.58 -8.48
N GLY A 73 -2.34 4.84 -8.39
CA GLY A 73 -2.85 5.43 -7.15
C GLY A 73 -4.15 4.77 -6.67
N LEU A 74 -5.10 4.54 -7.58
CA LEU A 74 -6.36 3.88 -7.25
C LEU A 74 -6.21 2.37 -7.00
N SER A 75 -5.36 1.67 -7.75
CA SER A 75 -5.09 0.24 -7.49
C SER A 75 -4.37 0.04 -6.16
N GLY A 76 -3.39 0.89 -5.85
CA GLY A 76 -2.69 0.87 -4.56
C GLY A 76 -3.63 1.16 -3.39
N ALA A 77 -4.49 2.19 -3.50
CA ALA A 77 -5.49 2.48 -2.48
C ALA A 77 -6.50 1.33 -2.31
N GLY A 78 -7.00 0.75 -3.40
CA GLY A 78 -7.92 -0.39 -3.34
C GLY A 78 -7.31 -1.63 -2.66
N LEU A 79 -6.08 -1.99 -3.04
CA LEU A 79 -5.35 -3.11 -2.42
C LEU A 79 -5.09 -2.88 -0.92
N ALA A 80 -4.71 -1.67 -0.52
CA ALA A 80 -4.51 -1.35 0.88
C ALA A 80 -5.83 -1.38 1.68
N LEU A 81 -6.94 -0.90 1.12
CA LEU A 81 -8.25 -0.99 1.79
C LEU A 81 -8.72 -2.46 1.91
N LEU A 82 -8.51 -3.30 0.89
CA LEU A 82 -8.77 -4.74 0.99
C LEU A 82 -7.90 -5.41 2.06
N GLY A 83 -6.61 -5.12 2.11
CA GLY A 83 -5.73 -5.62 3.18
C GLY A 83 -6.12 -5.11 4.57
N ALA A 84 -6.69 -3.91 4.68
CA ALA A 84 -7.23 -3.39 5.95
C ALA A 84 -8.49 -4.15 6.40
N VAL A 85 -9.36 -4.59 5.46
CA VAL A 85 -10.47 -5.52 5.76
C VAL A 85 -9.95 -6.86 6.27
N VAL A 86 -8.89 -7.42 5.64
CA VAL A 86 -8.23 -8.65 6.13
C VAL A 86 -7.67 -8.47 7.53
N ALA A 87 -7.05 -7.33 7.85
CA ALA A 87 -6.59 -7.03 9.21
C ALA A 87 -7.74 -6.93 10.22
N GLY A 88 -8.87 -6.31 9.82
CA GLY A 88 -10.09 -6.27 10.64
C GLY A 88 -10.58 -7.68 11.00
N TYR A 89 -10.64 -8.56 10.00
CA TYR A 89 -10.99 -9.98 10.19
C TYR A 89 -10.01 -10.68 11.15
N MET A 90 -8.69 -10.56 10.92
CA MET A 90 -7.67 -11.14 11.80
C MET A 90 -7.83 -10.71 13.27
N VAL A 91 -8.13 -9.44 13.53
CA VAL A 91 -8.33 -8.96 14.91
C VAL A 91 -9.60 -9.55 15.51
N SER A 92 -10.71 -9.62 14.75
CA SER A 92 -11.96 -10.24 15.23
C SER A 92 -11.84 -11.74 15.50
N ALA A 93 -11.04 -12.47 14.71
CA ALA A 93 -10.84 -13.91 14.87
C ALA A 93 -9.86 -14.28 16.00
N SER A 94 -8.87 -13.41 16.30
CA SER A 94 -7.78 -13.73 17.24
C SER A 94 -8.01 -13.26 18.67
N SER A 95 -8.49 -12.03 18.87
CA SER A 95 -8.43 -11.38 20.19
C SER A 95 -9.56 -10.40 20.50
N GLY A 96 -10.30 -9.92 19.49
CA GLY A 96 -11.34 -8.91 19.64
C GLY A 96 -10.86 -7.51 20.07
N LYS A 97 -9.59 -7.36 20.48
CA LYS A 97 -9.01 -6.10 20.97
C LYS A 97 -8.51 -5.24 19.80
N HIS A 98 -9.46 -4.61 19.12
CA HIS A 98 -9.16 -3.55 18.16
C HIS A 98 -8.36 -2.41 18.82
N MET A 99 -7.41 -1.84 18.07
CA MET A 99 -6.61 -0.66 18.48
C MET A 99 -5.64 -0.86 19.68
N ALA A 100 -5.28 -2.10 20.02
CA ALA A 100 -4.32 -2.39 21.09
C ALA A 100 -2.87 -1.98 20.82
N TYR A 101 -2.48 -1.74 19.56
CA TYR A 101 -1.09 -1.47 19.17
C TYR A 101 -0.95 -0.17 18.35
N PRO A 102 0.22 0.52 18.40
CA PRO A 102 0.48 1.69 17.56
C PRO A 102 0.27 1.44 16.06
N HIS A 103 0.61 0.23 15.58
CA HIS A 103 0.38 -0.20 14.20
C HIS A 103 -1.10 -0.13 13.78
N SER A 104 -2.05 -0.45 14.66
CA SER A 104 -3.48 -0.34 14.33
C SER A 104 -3.97 1.10 14.26
N TRP A 105 -3.47 2.00 15.12
CA TRP A 105 -3.79 3.43 15.07
C TRP A 105 -3.22 4.12 13.83
N ILE A 106 -1.95 3.88 13.52
CA ILE A 106 -1.31 4.42 12.31
C ILE A 106 -1.95 3.79 11.06
N GLY A 107 -2.28 2.49 11.10
CA GLY A 107 -3.02 1.81 10.02
C GLY A 107 -4.39 2.44 9.74
N LEU A 108 -5.14 2.82 10.76
CA LEU A 108 -6.42 3.54 10.60
C LEU A 108 -6.23 4.92 9.98
N LEU A 109 -5.22 5.68 10.42
CA LEU A 109 -4.87 6.98 9.83
C LEU A 109 -4.46 6.83 8.35
N VAL A 110 -3.67 5.80 8.02
CA VAL A 110 -3.30 5.47 6.63
C VAL A 110 -4.55 5.11 5.81
N ALA A 111 -5.47 4.29 6.33
CA ALA A 111 -6.72 3.97 5.64
C ALA A 111 -7.57 5.22 5.33
N ALA A 112 -7.69 6.16 6.27
CA ALA A 112 -8.35 7.44 6.04
C ALA A 112 -7.64 8.29 4.97
N MET A 113 -6.31 8.36 5.02
CA MET A 113 -5.49 9.08 4.02
C MET A 113 -5.58 8.46 2.61
N LEU A 114 -5.77 7.14 2.51
CA LEU A 114 -5.96 6.41 1.26
C LEU A 114 -7.33 6.67 0.60
N VAL A 115 -8.33 7.12 1.36
CA VAL A 115 -9.60 7.62 0.81
C VAL A 115 -9.47 9.12 0.48
N LEU A 116 -8.89 9.91 1.37
CA LEU A 116 -8.77 11.36 1.23
C LEU A 116 -7.88 11.76 0.03
N THR A 117 -6.70 11.15 -0.13
CA THR A 117 -5.72 11.56 -1.14
C THR A 117 -6.23 11.37 -2.58
N PRO A 118 -6.83 10.22 -2.96
CA PRO A 118 -7.49 10.07 -4.26
C PRO A 118 -8.71 10.99 -4.42
N SER A 119 -9.49 11.21 -3.35
CA SER A 119 -10.64 12.13 -3.38
C SER A 119 -10.20 13.56 -3.72
N LEU A 120 -9.16 14.09 -3.07
CA LEU A 120 -8.52 15.37 -3.44
C LEU A 120 -7.96 15.34 -4.87
N GLY A 121 -7.37 14.20 -5.25
CA GLY A 121 -6.82 13.96 -6.58
C GLY A 121 -7.86 14.01 -7.70
N LEU A 122 -9.13 13.67 -7.42
CA LEU A 122 -10.28 13.80 -8.31
C LEU A 122 -10.94 15.18 -8.20
N ALA A 123 -11.10 15.70 -6.99
CA ALA A 123 -11.75 16.98 -6.70
C ALA A 123 -11.11 18.16 -7.43
N GLN A 124 -9.78 18.18 -7.61
CA GLN A 124 -9.08 19.22 -8.39
C GLN A 124 -9.51 19.31 -9.87
N PHE A 125 -10.11 18.25 -10.44
CA PHE A 125 -10.61 18.25 -11.82
C PHE A 125 -12.06 18.68 -11.91
N HIS A 126 -12.85 18.43 -10.87
CA HIS A 126 -14.25 18.84 -10.77
C HIS A 126 -14.36 20.32 -10.32
N PHE A 127 -13.73 20.67 -9.19
CA PHE A 127 -13.73 22.02 -8.63
C PHE A 127 -12.55 22.84 -9.16
N ARG A 128 -12.58 23.14 -10.47
CA ARG A 128 -11.47 23.80 -11.19
C ARG A 128 -11.03 25.14 -10.60
N HIS A 129 -11.94 25.89 -9.98
CA HIS A 129 -11.66 27.17 -9.32
C HIS A 129 -10.88 27.02 -7.99
N TRP A 130 -11.06 25.90 -7.26
CA TRP A 130 -10.26 25.57 -6.07
C TRP A 130 -8.98 24.78 -6.38
N ALA A 131 -8.75 24.39 -7.63
CA ALA A 131 -7.67 23.48 -7.99
C ALA A 131 -6.26 23.98 -7.60
N SER A 132 -6.04 25.29 -7.56
CA SER A 132 -4.79 25.89 -7.06
C SER A 132 -4.53 25.59 -5.58
N ARG A 133 -5.57 25.55 -4.74
CA ARG A 133 -5.50 25.20 -3.31
C ARG A 133 -5.51 23.69 -3.07
N ILE A 134 -6.25 22.92 -3.87
CA ILE A 134 -6.34 21.45 -3.71
C ILE A 134 -5.03 20.76 -4.12
N ARG A 135 -4.34 21.23 -5.17
CA ARG A 135 -3.08 20.66 -5.67
C ARG A 135 -1.97 20.50 -4.63
N PRO A 136 -1.58 21.52 -3.85
CA PRO A 136 -0.55 21.35 -2.82
C PRO A 136 -1.00 20.37 -1.72
N ILE A 137 -2.27 20.42 -1.31
CA ILE A 137 -2.82 19.52 -0.27
C ILE A 137 -2.73 18.06 -0.76
N HIS A 138 -3.21 17.75 -1.97
CA HIS A 138 -3.11 16.40 -2.56
C HIS A 138 -1.65 15.90 -2.67
N ARG A 139 -0.69 16.78 -3.02
CA ARG A 139 0.73 16.41 -3.11
C ARG A 139 1.34 16.11 -1.74
N TRP A 140 1.04 16.93 -0.74
CA TRP A 140 1.53 16.72 0.62
C TRP A 140 0.84 15.53 1.29
N SER A 141 -0.47 15.36 1.14
CA SER A 141 -1.21 14.21 1.67
C SER A 141 -0.70 12.91 1.05
N GLY A 142 -0.43 12.88 -0.27
CA GLY A 142 0.15 11.71 -0.93
C GLY A 142 1.55 11.35 -0.43
N ARG A 143 2.42 12.34 -0.22
CA ARG A 143 3.75 12.13 0.41
C ARG A 143 3.63 11.59 1.83
N LEU A 144 2.77 12.22 2.64
CA LEU A 144 2.52 11.81 4.02
C LEU A 144 1.94 10.39 4.09
N THR A 145 1.02 10.04 3.20
CA THR A 145 0.43 8.68 3.10
C THR A 145 1.51 7.63 2.87
N ILE A 146 2.44 7.87 1.94
CA ILE A 146 3.53 6.92 1.64
C ILE A 146 4.49 6.78 2.83
N VAL A 147 4.88 7.89 3.48
CA VAL A 147 5.75 7.85 4.66
C VAL A 147 5.07 7.13 5.83
N LEU A 148 3.81 7.46 6.14
CA LEU A 148 3.05 6.80 7.21
C LEU A 148 2.84 5.31 6.90
N MET A 149 2.57 4.94 5.65
CA MET A 149 2.40 3.54 5.26
C MET A 149 3.71 2.74 5.43
N ALA A 150 4.86 3.30 5.03
CA ALA A 150 6.17 2.69 5.25
C ALA A 150 6.47 2.49 6.74
N LEU A 151 6.27 3.54 7.56
CA LEU A 151 6.44 3.46 9.01
C LEU A 151 5.47 2.43 9.64
N ASN A 152 4.24 2.35 9.15
CA ASN A 152 3.27 1.38 9.64
C ASN A 152 3.64 -0.06 9.30
N MET A 153 4.21 -0.30 8.11
CA MET A 153 4.72 -1.61 7.72
C MET A 153 5.89 -2.04 8.60
N LEU A 154 6.83 -1.14 8.91
CA LEU A 154 7.92 -1.41 9.86
C LEU A 154 7.38 -1.75 11.27
N ALA A 155 6.36 -1.02 11.74
CA ALA A 155 5.71 -1.32 13.01
C ALA A 155 5.01 -2.69 12.99
N GLY A 156 4.42 -3.10 11.85
CA GLY A 156 3.81 -4.42 11.68
C GLY A 156 4.84 -5.56 11.67
N LEU A 157 5.97 -5.38 10.99
CA LEU A 157 7.08 -6.34 10.97
C LEU A 157 7.67 -6.56 12.36
N ARG A 158 7.78 -5.50 13.17
CA ARG A 158 8.22 -5.57 14.56
C ARG A 158 7.25 -6.34 15.47
N LEU A 159 5.94 -6.26 15.24
CA LEU A 159 4.95 -7.03 16.00
C LEU A 159 5.04 -8.55 15.77
N ILE A 160 5.56 -8.98 14.61
CA ILE A 160 5.80 -10.40 14.28
C ILE A 160 7.26 -10.83 14.49
N GLY A 161 8.09 -10.00 15.13
CA GLY A 161 9.47 -10.34 15.50
C GLY A 161 10.47 -10.43 14.33
N LEU A 162 10.14 -9.84 13.17
CA LEU A 162 11.08 -9.76 12.03
C LEU A 162 12.02 -8.55 12.12
N LEU A 163 11.76 -7.61 13.04
CA LEU A 163 12.54 -6.40 13.36
C LEU A 163 12.45 -6.11 14.86
#